data_AF-A0A2E1P281-F1
#
_entry.id   AF-A0A2E1P281-F1
#
_cell.length_a   1.000
_cell.length_b   1.000
_cell.length_c   1.000
_cell.angle_alpha   90.00
_cell.angle_beta   90.00
_cell.angle_gamma   90.00
#
_symmetry.space_group_name_H-M   'P 1'
#
loop_
_entity.id
_entity.type
_entity.pdbx_description
1 polymer ?
#
loop_
_entity_poly.entity_id
_entity_poly.type
_entity_poly.pdbx_seq_one_letter_code
_entity_poly.pdbx_strand_id
1 'polypeptide(L)'
;MVTWADADAAVEAERSRRIKRVENMTLITALTLLLCAIWLAWPSLRSLMNGDGVVLTSFGAPLVLLIWGIFIQDLTLDDATARARVSSASTVAWPPLICLGALGLDQTLSATAAGSLLIIVAGITCRQWSHRTMRGNFGVLRYRAILTGIGSLSAIALTLSNGGSFTTLPVALAGFVCALAIVDTVYSWTVGDDQKVERKAFRKRLDQLENRLLELKAEGAAVSQAASLLTTAKEEGHLDPAYGMRLLDESEEDMERALSFADDVEIIRQDALKSVDEAETIAPTVKRPRKAYEMGEREVKLGSLREGEQLYRQAKKRASDIIVWWAKAESVILEATRALDGKHGSGVTHLRELLADAKAKLAKEQPKEAYEFAVVIPSQLEADDDALDRAKSSIEEAKRTVAQSDGLDTSEMDERLAQAMNALSSGNASQAIGLADGVVRTVERERAAMDDVLRALKQKKKLRARYTDRDDREAWDSKLADIVQAADDKSWSHAGMLLEEMTSALDREGHATEEARELYDFVSQQWGVLRNQCEAASIKAVDEDRRACEEAIAGAEQSLGVARIEEALEFLGSADAAMERLRRRI
;
A
#
# COMPACT_ATOMS: atom_id res chain seq x y z
N MET A 1 -9.95 38.87 -0.90
CA MET A 1 -8.75 38.76 -1.77
C MET A 1 -8.51 39.99 -2.67
N VAL A 2 -9.41 40.97 -2.76
CA VAL A 2 -9.26 42.13 -3.70
C VAL A 2 -8.50 43.33 -3.09
N THR A 3 -8.39 43.45 -1.76
CA THR A 3 -7.79 44.64 -1.11
C THR A 3 -6.25 44.65 -1.08
N TRP A 4 -5.60 43.50 -1.22
CA TRP A 4 -4.13 43.39 -1.18
C TRP A 4 -3.48 43.69 -2.54
N ALA A 5 -4.16 43.34 -3.64
CA ALA A 5 -3.69 43.65 -4.99
C ALA A 5 -3.66 45.17 -5.25
N ASP A 6 -4.62 45.93 -4.71
CA ASP A 6 -4.64 47.39 -4.82
C ASP A 6 -3.55 48.07 -3.98
N ALA A 7 -3.16 47.48 -2.83
CA ALA A 7 -2.10 48.01 -1.99
C ALA A 7 -0.72 47.79 -2.63
N ASP A 8 -0.46 46.59 -3.15
CA ASP A 8 0.80 46.30 -3.86
C ASP A 8 0.91 47.13 -5.15
N ALA A 9 -0.18 47.26 -5.90
CA ALA A 9 -0.22 48.11 -7.09
C ALA A 9 -0.03 49.61 -6.76
N ALA A 10 -0.59 50.09 -5.64
CA ALA A 10 -0.38 51.47 -5.18
C ALA A 10 1.08 51.70 -4.74
N VAL A 11 1.70 50.74 -4.07
CA VAL A 11 3.13 50.78 -3.68
C VAL A 11 4.03 50.77 -4.91
N GLU A 12 3.74 49.94 -5.92
CA GLU A 12 4.47 49.92 -7.19
C GLU A 12 4.29 51.23 -7.99
N ALA A 13 3.08 51.79 -8.00
CA ALA A 13 2.78 53.08 -8.61
C ALA A 13 3.52 54.23 -7.89
N GLU A 14 3.62 54.20 -6.56
CA GLU A 14 4.43 55.16 -5.82
C GLU A 14 5.92 54.99 -6.08
N ARG A 15 6.43 53.75 -6.11
CA ARG A 15 7.84 53.44 -6.37
C ARG A 15 8.26 53.92 -7.75
N SER A 16 7.45 53.64 -8.77
CA SER A 16 7.70 54.13 -10.14
C SER A 16 7.61 55.66 -10.25
N ARG A 17 6.69 56.32 -9.54
CA ARG A 17 6.65 57.79 -9.45
C ARG A 17 7.87 58.38 -8.74
N ARG A 18 8.45 57.70 -7.74
CA ARG A 18 9.68 58.14 -7.06
C ARG A 18 10.89 57.98 -7.98
N ILE A 19 11.02 56.84 -8.66
CA ILE A 19 12.09 56.60 -9.63
C ILE A 19 12.06 57.65 -10.74
N LYS A 20 10.89 57.88 -11.37
CA LYS A 20 10.74 58.91 -12.41
C LYS A 20 11.11 60.32 -11.93
N ARG A 21 10.79 60.68 -10.67
CA ARG A 21 11.21 61.97 -10.09
C ARG A 21 12.72 62.07 -9.95
N VAL A 22 13.37 61.00 -9.51
CA VAL A 22 14.84 60.93 -9.38
C VAL A 22 15.51 60.99 -10.76
N GLU A 23 15.01 60.25 -11.75
CA GLU A 23 15.48 60.29 -13.15
C GLU A 23 15.32 61.69 -13.75
N ASN A 24 14.18 62.35 -13.56
CA ASN A 24 13.97 63.71 -14.06
C ASN A 24 14.89 64.72 -13.37
N MET A 25 15.05 64.64 -12.04
CA MET A 25 15.96 65.52 -11.31
C MET A 25 17.40 65.33 -11.76
N THR A 26 17.82 64.09 -11.99
CA THR A 26 19.19 63.79 -12.42
C THR A 26 19.46 64.19 -13.86
N LEU A 27 18.50 64.00 -14.76
CA LEU A 27 18.57 64.54 -16.12
C LEU A 27 18.72 66.07 -16.09
N ILE A 28 17.91 66.77 -15.29
CA ILE A 28 18.02 68.22 -15.12
C ILE A 28 19.41 68.57 -14.58
N THR A 29 19.90 67.88 -13.55
CA THR A 29 21.23 68.17 -12.98
C THR A 29 22.35 67.92 -13.98
N ALA A 30 22.28 66.83 -14.77
CA ALA A 30 23.26 66.52 -15.80
C ALA A 30 23.28 67.58 -16.91
N LEU A 31 22.10 68.05 -17.35
CA LEU A 31 21.98 69.15 -18.31
C LEU A 31 22.54 70.46 -17.75
N THR A 32 22.27 70.77 -16.48
CA THR A 32 22.86 71.96 -15.83
C THR A 32 24.38 71.88 -15.71
N LEU A 33 24.93 70.70 -15.40
CA LEU A 33 26.39 70.49 -15.35
C LEU A 33 27.03 70.63 -16.72
N LEU A 34 26.38 70.11 -17.77
CA LEU A 34 26.83 70.26 -19.14
C LEU A 34 26.85 71.74 -19.55
N LEU A 35 25.77 72.50 -19.25
CA LEU A 35 25.72 73.94 -19.47
C LEU A 35 26.83 74.68 -18.71
N CYS A 36 27.08 74.33 -17.46
CA CYS A 36 28.16 74.92 -16.66
C CYS A 36 29.54 74.57 -17.22
N ALA A 37 29.76 73.34 -17.68
CA ALA A 37 31.01 72.92 -18.30
C ALA A 37 31.27 73.67 -19.61
N ILE A 38 30.25 73.84 -20.46
CA ILE A 38 30.32 74.67 -21.67
C ILE A 38 30.62 76.12 -21.30
N TRP A 39 29.95 76.67 -20.27
CA TRP A 39 30.18 78.04 -19.82
C TRP A 39 31.63 78.27 -19.37
N LEU A 40 32.19 77.32 -18.61
CA LEU A 40 33.59 77.38 -18.17
C LEU A 40 34.58 77.19 -19.32
N ALA A 41 34.24 76.38 -20.32
CA ALA A 41 35.06 76.20 -21.52
C ALA A 41 34.89 77.36 -22.53
N TRP A 42 33.87 78.21 -22.37
CA TRP A 42 33.48 79.24 -23.34
C TRP A 42 34.59 80.25 -23.66
N PRO A 43 35.36 80.79 -22.70
CA PRO A 43 36.46 81.70 -23.00
C PRO A 43 37.52 81.06 -23.90
N SER A 44 37.87 79.80 -23.64
CA SER A 44 38.83 79.03 -24.44
C SER A 44 38.28 78.60 -25.80
N LEU A 45 36.99 78.24 -25.88
CA LEU A 45 36.30 77.96 -27.14
C LEU A 45 36.25 79.21 -28.04
N ARG A 46 35.97 80.38 -27.44
CA ARG A 46 35.96 81.67 -28.15
C ARG A 46 37.35 82.05 -28.65
N SER A 47 38.40 81.83 -27.86
CA SER A 47 39.80 82.02 -28.27
C SER A 47 40.14 81.15 -29.49
N LEU A 48 39.78 79.85 -29.43
CA LEU A 48 39.96 78.91 -30.54
C LEU A 48 39.23 79.33 -31.81
N MET A 49 37.98 79.78 -31.69
CA MET A 49 37.16 80.26 -32.84
C MET A 49 37.71 81.55 -33.47
N ASN A 50 38.41 82.37 -32.69
CA ASN A 50 39.00 83.63 -33.14
C ASN A 50 40.44 83.47 -33.67
N GLY A 51 41.02 82.26 -33.63
CA GLY A 51 42.36 81.97 -34.14
C GLY A 51 43.51 82.23 -33.15
N ASP A 52 43.20 82.66 -31.92
CA ASP A 52 44.18 82.81 -30.85
C ASP A 52 44.31 81.47 -30.11
N GLY A 53 45.48 80.84 -30.18
CA GLY A 53 45.72 79.45 -29.76
C GLY A 53 45.15 79.03 -28.39
N VAL A 54 45.01 77.71 -28.20
CA VAL A 54 44.33 77.13 -27.02
C VAL A 54 45.26 77.02 -25.81
N VAL A 55 44.84 77.58 -24.68
CA VAL A 55 45.44 77.32 -23.37
C VAL A 55 44.87 76.02 -22.81
N LEU A 56 45.59 74.91 -22.96
CA LEU A 56 45.10 73.57 -22.59
C LEU A 56 44.73 73.45 -21.09
N THR A 57 45.35 74.26 -20.22
CA THR A 57 45.08 74.27 -18.78
C THR A 57 43.69 74.80 -18.42
N SER A 58 43.01 75.55 -19.30
CA SER A 58 41.65 76.05 -19.05
C SER A 58 40.57 74.96 -19.18
N PHE A 59 40.86 73.84 -19.85
CA PHE A 59 39.93 72.72 -20.02
C PHE A 59 39.86 71.77 -18.82
N GLY A 60 40.75 71.92 -17.83
CA GLY A 60 40.78 71.04 -16.66
C GLY A 60 39.48 71.06 -15.85
N ALA A 61 38.97 72.24 -15.50
CA ALA A 61 37.74 72.39 -14.71
C ALA A 61 36.48 71.89 -15.46
N PRO A 62 36.26 72.23 -16.75
CA PRO A 62 35.19 71.64 -17.56
C PRO A 62 35.26 70.10 -17.63
N LEU A 63 36.45 69.53 -17.81
CA LEU A 63 36.63 68.07 -17.89
C LEU A 63 36.27 67.38 -16.58
N VAL A 64 36.70 67.94 -15.45
CA VAL A 64 36.35 67.43 -14.11
C VAL A 64 34.83 67.47 -13.87
N LEU A 65 34.14 68.53 -14.31
CA LEU A 65 32.68 68.62 -14.22
C LEU A 65 31.96 67.58 -15.10
N LEU A 66 32.48 67.30 -16.30
CA LEU A 66 31.93 66.26 -17.16
C LEU A 66 32.13 64.85 -16.56
N ILE A 67 33.31 64.58 -16.00
CA ILE A 67 33.58 63.33 -15.27
C ILE A 67 32.64 63.19 -14.07
N TRP A 68 32.40 64.26 -13.32
CA TRP A 68 31.42 64.26 -12.23
C TRP A 68 29.98 64.07 -12.70
N GLY A 69 29.63 64.57 -13.88
CA GLY A 69 28.33 64.33 -14.52
C GLY A 69 28.04 62.84 -14.74
N ILE A 70 29.08 62.04 -15.04
CA ILE A 70 28.96 60.58 -15.18
C ILE A 70 28.66 59.93 -13.82
N PHE A 71 29.35 60.35 -12.75
CA PHE A 71 29.10 59.82 -11.40
C PHE A 71 27.73 60.22 -10.82
N ILE A 72 27.14 61.33 -11.27
CA ILE A 72 25.78 61.72 -10.86
C ILE A 72 24.70 60.82 -11.48
N GLN A 73 24.95 60.26 -12.66
CA GLN A 73 24.04 59.28 -13.25
C GLN A 73 24.01 57.98 -12.42
N ASP A 74 25.15 57.59 -11.84
CA ASP A 74 25.24 56.44 -10.95
C ASP A 74 24.45 56.60 -9.63
N LEU A 75 24.17 57.83 -9.19
CA LEU A 75 23.32 58.10 -8.00
C LEU A 75 21.85 57.71 -8.21
N THR A 76 21.40 57.53 -9.46
CA THR A 76 20.02 57.14 -9.80
C THR A 76 19.78 55.64 -9.79
N LEU A 77 20.85 54.87 -10.03
CA LEU A 77 20.80 53.43 -10.14
C LEU A 77 20.81 52.84 -8.73
N ASP A 78 19.72 52.21 -8.32
CA ASP A 78 19.63 51.47 -7.05
C ASP A 78 20.37 50.12 -7.14
N ASP A 79 21.60 50.16 -7.66
CA ASP A 79 22.47 49.00 -7.86
C ASP A 79 23.61 49.01 -6.83
N ALA A 80 24.05 47.82 -6.41
CA ALA A 80 25.16 47.67 -5.49
C ALA A 80 26.48 48.18 -6.10
N THR A 81 26.68 48.00 -7.41
CA THR A 81 27.92 48.44 -8.07
C THR A 81 27.99 49.96 -8.21
N ALA A 82 26.88 50.60 -8.58
CA ALA A 82 26.77 52.06 -8.68
C ALA A 82 26.98 52.75 -7.32
N ARG A 83 26.36 52.22 -6.25
CA ARG A 83 26.58 52.71 -4.87
C ARG A 83 28.03 52.56 -4.43
N ALA A 84 28.69 51.44 -4.77
CA ALA A 84 30.10 51.24 -4.46
C ALA A 84 31.00 52.24 -5.21
N ARG A 85 30.74 52.52 -6.49
CA ARG A 85 31.50 53.50 -7.30
C ARG A 85 31.36 54.91 -6.76
N VAL A 86 30.12 55.39 -6.54
CA VAL A 86 29.84 56.74 -6.02
C VAL A 86 30.42 56.90 -4.61
N SER A 87 30.26 55.89 -3.76
CA SER A 87 30.82 55.95 -2.41
C SER A 87 32.34 55.94 -2.46
N SER A 88 32.97 55.16 -3.35
CA SER A 88 34.43 55.15 -3.51
C SER A 88 34.96 56.51 -3.96
N ALA A 89 34.34 57.11 -4.99
CA ALA A 89 34.68 58.44 -5.49
C ALA A 89 34.52 59.52 -4.40
N SER A 90 33.41 59.48 -3.65
CA SER A 90 33.14 60.41 -2.53
C SER A 90 34.17 60.26 -1.40
N THR A 91 34.64 59.02 -1.15
CA THR A 91 35.65 58.71 -0.12
C THR A 91 37.03 59.28 -0.49
N VAL A 92 37.41 59.21 -1.76
CA VAL A 92 38.66 59.78 -2.27
C VAL A 92 38.58 61.31 -2.39
N ALA A 93 37.41 61.85 -2.78
CA ALA A 93 37.25 63.26 -3.09
C ALA A 93 37.09 64.17 -1.86
N TRP A 94 36.58 63.68 -0.73
CA TRP A 94 36.30 64.57 0.41
C TRP A 94 37.55 65.24 1.02
N PRO A 95 38.71 64.58 1.22
CA PRO A 95 39.88 65.25 1.78
C PRO A 95 40.42 66.39 0.88
N PRO A 96 40.64 66.19 -0.44
CA PRO A 96 41.16 67.25 -1.28
C PRO A 96 40.13 68.36 -1.51
N LEU A 97 38.82 68.08 -1.53
CA LEU A 97 37.79 69.13 -1.65
C LEU A 97 37.79 70.07 -0.43
N ILE A 98 37.75 69.53 0.79
CA ILE A 98 37.80 70.37 1.99
C ILE A 98 39.13 71.14 2.05
N CYS A 99 40.23 70.50 1.66
CA CYS A 99 41.54 71.13 1.58
C CYS A 99 41.58 72.30 0.58
N LEU A 100 41.09 72.11 -0.65
CA LEU A 100 41.03 73.17 -1.67
C LEU A 100 40.15 74.33 -1.22
N GLY A 101 39.00 74.03 -0.63
CA GLY A 101 38.13 75.06 -0.07
C GLY A 101 38.80 75.81 1.09
N ALA A 102 39.54 75.12 1.97
CA ALA A 102 40.29 75.77 3.04
C ALA A 102 41.39 76.71 2.53
N LEU A 103 42.08 76.34 1.44
CA LEU A 103 43.13 77.15 0.82
C LEU A 103 42.58 78.42 0.13
N GLY A 104 41.34 78.39 -0.35
CA GLY A 104 40.69 79.52 -1.03
C GLY A 104 39.99 80.53 -0.09
N LEU A 105 40.03 80.31 1.23
CA LEU A 105 39.48 81.24 2.22
C LEU A 105 40.41 82.44 2.40
N ASP A 106 40.03 83.59 1.85
CA ASP A 106 40.70 84.87 2.08
C ASP A 106 39.96 85.72 3.13
N GLN A 107 40.63 86.71 3.72
CA GLN A 107 40.06 87.58 4.78
C GLN A 107 39.04 88.60 4.25
N THR A 108 38.90 88.72 2.92
CA THR A 108 37.95 89.63 2.27
C THR A 108 36.72 88.89 1.77
N LEU A 109 35.53 89.48 1.93
CA LEU A 109 34.26 88.88 1.46
C LEU A 109 34.14 89.04 -0.07
N SER A 110 34.87 88.20 -0.80
CA SER A 110 34.92 88.18 -2.26
C SER A 110 34.16 86.97 -2.82
N ALA A 111 33.89 87.00 -4.13
CA ALA A 111 33.26 85.88 -4.83
C ALA A 111 34.08 84.56 -4.70
N THR A 112 35.40 84.66 -4.49
CA THR A 112 36.28 83.49 -4.28
C THR A 112 36.10 82.85 -2.91
N ALA A 113 35.86 83.65 -1.86
CA ALA A 113 35.56 83.13 -0.52
C ALA A 113 34.22 82.37 -0.49
N ALA A 114 33.20 82.90 -1.19
CA ALA A 114 31.90 82.23 -1.33
C ALA A 114 32.01 80.89 -2.09
N GLY A 115 32.78 80.86 -3.19
CA GLY A 115 33.06 79.63 -3.93
C GLY A 115 33.80 78.60 -3.08
N SER A 116 34.78 79.04 -2.29
CA SER A 116 35.55 78.17 -1.39
C SER A 116 34.68 77.54 -0.30
N LEU A 117 33.73 78.29 0.26
CA LEU A 117 32.76 77.77 1.23
C LEU A 117 31.87 76.67 0.63
N LEU A 118 31.39 76.85 -0.61
CA LEU A 118 30.59 75.83 -1.31
C LEU A 118 31.39 74.54 -1.55
N ILE A 119 32.68 74.66 -1.87
CA ILE A 119 33.58 73.50 -2.04
C ILE A 119 33.77 72.76 -0.70
N ILE A 120 33.92 73.48 0.42
CA ILE A 120 33.99 72.86 1.75
C ILE A 120 32.69 72.10 2.06
N VAL A 121 31.52 72.71 1.80
CA VAL A 121 30.22 72.05 2.00
C VAL A 121 30.11 70.78 1.16
N ALA A 122 30.51 70.84 -0.12
CA ALA A 122 30.55 69.66 -0.98
C ALA A 122 31.45 68.56 -0.39
N GLY A 123 32.65 68.91 0.06
CA GLY A 123 33.56 67.98 0.74
C GLY A 123 32.95 67.34 2.00
N ILE A 124 32.28 68.12 2.84
CA ILE A 124 31.59 67.61 4.04
C ILE A 124 30.46 66.64 3.65
N THR A 125 29.67 66.96 2.62
CA THR A 125 28.60 66.07 2.16
C THR A 125 29.15 64.75 1.60
N CYS A 126 30.26 64.77 0.86
CA CYS A 126 30.95 63.58 0.38
C CYS A 126 31.43 62.69 1.55
N ARG A 127 31.98 63.30 2.61
CA ARG A 127 32.38 62.57 3.82
C ARG A 127 31.16 61.90 4.48
N GLN A 128 30.09 62.65 4.70
CA GLN A 128 28.87 62.09 5.32
C GLN A 128 28.28 60.95 4.49
N TRP A 129 28.27 61.08 3.16
CA TRP A 129 27.77 60.05 2.24
C TRP A 129 28.61 58.77 2.29
N SER A 130 29.95 58.91 2.28
CA SER A 130 30.87 57.78 2.42
C SER A 130 30.65 57.02 3.73
N HIS A 131 30.58 57.74 4.86
CA HIS A 131 30.37 57.11 6.18
C HIS A 131 28.99 56.49 6.37
N ARG A 132 27.96 56.93 5.64
CA ARG A 132 26.63 56.32 5.67
C ARG A 132 26.55 55.06 4.81
N THR A 133 27.16 55.08 3.64
CA THR A 133 27.04 53.99 2.65
C THR A 133 28.01 52.84 2.92
N MET A 134 29.27 53.12 3.31
CA MET A 134 30.26 52.09 3.62
C MET A 134 30.28 51.76 5.12
N ARG A 135 29.29 50.99 5.59
CA ARG A 135 29.20 50.49 6.97
C ARG A 135 29.17 48.96 7.02
N GLY A 136 29.45 48.38 8.20
CA GLY A 136 29.30 46.95 8.46
C GLY A 136 30.61 46.18 8.33
N ASN A 137 30.72 45.36 7.27
CA ASN A 137 31.77 44.36 7.14
C ASN A 137 33.19 44.98 7.22
N PHE A 138 34.07 44.30 7.95
CA PHE A 138 35.49 44.62 8.08
C PHE A 138 36.19 44.89 6.74
N GLY A 139 35.87 44.11 5.69
CA GLY A 139 36.40 44.33 4.35
C GLY A 139 36.03 45.70 3.77
N VAL A 140 34.80 46.15 4.00
CA VAL A 140 34.28 47.45 3.53
C VAL A 140 34.94 48.61 4.28
N LEU A 141 35.20 48.45 5.57
CA LEU A 141 35.85 49.49 6.38
C LEU A 141 37.33 49.66 6.04
N ARG A 142 38.05 48.55 5.79
CA ARG A 142 39.43 48.60 5.27
C ARG A 142 39.49 49.23 3.88
N TYR A 143 38.56 48.87 3.01
CA TYR A 143 38.47 49.47 1.68
C TYR A 143 38.24 50.99 1.77
N ARG A 144 37.34 51.45 2.65
CA ARG A 144 37.14 52.88 2.93
C ARG A 144 38.40 53.56 3.48
N ALA A 145 39.11 52.90 4.40
CA ALA A 145 40.36 53.43 4.95
C ALA A 145 41.43 53.62 3.87
N ILE A 146 41.60 52.64 2.97
CA ILE A 146 42.55 52.73 1.84
C ILE A 146 42.20 53.91 0.93
N LEU A 147 40.92 54.04 0.55
CA LEU A 147 40.47 55.14 -0.32
C LEU A 147 40.60 56.51 0.35
N THR A 148 40.31 56.60 1.64
CA THR A 148 40.48 57.84 2.42
C THR A 148 41.97 58.20 2.53
N GLY A 149 42.85 57.19 2.66
CA GLY A 149 44.29 57.37 2.61
C GLY A 149 44.77 57.95 1.27
N ILE A 150 44.26 57.44 0.14
CA ILE A 150 44.56 57.97 -1.21
C ILE A 150 44.09 59.44 -1.33
N GLY A 151 42.88 59.75 -0.85
CA GLY A 151 42.37 61.12 -0.81
C GLY A 151 43.21 62.04 0.08
N SER A 152 43.65 61.53 1.24
CA SER A 152 44.50 62.26 2.18
C SER A 152 45.87 62.60 1.58
N LEU A 153 46.49 61.67 0.85
CA LEU A 153 47.74 61.93 0.12
C LEU A 153 47.56 63.04 -0.93
N SER A 154 46.44 63.03 -1.65
CA SER A 154 46.10 64.07 -2.62
C SER A 154 45.92 65.43 -1.94
N ALA A 155 45.26 65.48 -0.78
CA ALA A 155 45.10 66.70 0.00
C ALA A 155 46.44 67.25 0.50
N ILE A 156 47.34 66.39 1.00
CA ILE A 156 48.68 66.77 1.43
C ILE A 156 49.48 67.34 0.25
N ALA A 157 49.45 66.69 -0.91
CA ALA A 157 50.12 67.19 -2.11
C ALA A 157 49.62 68.59 -2.51
N LEU A 158 48.30 68.82 -2.43
CA LEU A 158 47.70 70.13 -2.69
C LEU A 158 48.17 71.19 -1.68
N THR A 159 48.18 70.89 -0.38
CA THR A 159 48.69 71.83 0.63
C THR A 159 50.15 72.22 0.39
N LEU A 160 51.01 71.25 0.05
CA LEU A 160 52.44 71.48 -0.17
C LEU A 160 52.70 72.25 -1.46
N SER A 161 51.92 72.01 -2.51
CA SER A 161 52.04 72.68 -3.81
C SER A 161 51.74 74.18 -3.76
N ASN A 162 50.95 74.64 -2.80
CA ASN A 162 50.57 76.06 -2.68
C ASN A 162 51.70 76.96 -2.16
N GLY A 163 52.85 76.40 -1.74
CA GLY A 163 54.09 77.13 -1.45
C GLY A 163 54.07 78.10 -0.26
N GLY A 164 52.93 78.25 0.44
CA GLY A 164 52.76 79.15 1.57
C GLY A 164 53.32 78.57 2.88
N SER A 165 53.83 79.43 3.76
CA SER A 165 54.19 79.05 5.13
C SER A 165 52.94 78.69 5.94
N PHE A 166 53.04 77.67 6.81
CA PHE A 166 51.99 77.25 7.75
C PHE A 166 51.54 78.36 8.73
N THR A 167 52.18 79.52 8.71
CA THR A 167 51.80 80.71 9.48
C THR A 167 50.58 81.45 8.90
N THR A 168 50.20 81.15 7.66
CA THR A 168 49.01 81.73 7.02
C THR A 168 47.75 80.93 7.36
N LEU A 169 46.66 81.62 7.68
CA LEU A 169 45.38 81.00 8.10
C LEU A 169 44.85 79.94 7.10
N PRO A 170 44.80 80.16 5.77
CA PRO A 170 44.30 79.15 4.83
C PRO A 170 45.18 77.88 4.79
N VAL A 171 46.51 78.02 4.81
CA VAL A 171 47.44 76.88 4.80
C VAL A 171 47.38 76.12 6.13
N ALA A 172 47.24 76.81 7.26
CA ALA A 172 47.06 76.19 8.57
C ALA A 172 45.74 75.38 8.64
N LEU A 173 44.63 75.92 8.14
CA LEU A 173 43.35 75.22 8.06
C LEU A 173 43.43 73.98 7.16
N ALA A 174 44.08 74.09 6.01
CA ALA A 174 44.27 72.96 5.10
C ALA A 174 45.18 71.87 5.71
N GLY A 175 46.21 72.25 6.45
CA GLY A 175 47.04 71.33 7.22
C GLY A 175 46.26 70.60 8.31
N PHE A 176 45.36 71.29 9.02
CA PHE A 176 44.46 70.69 9.99
C PHE A 176 43.50 69.66 9.36
N VAL A 177 42.96 69.96 8.17
CA VAL A 177 42.12 69.02 7.42
C VAL A 177 42.88 67.75 7.04
N CYS A 178 44.15 67.88 6.61
CA CYS A 178 45.01 66.73 6.33
C CYS A 178 45.23 65.86 7.57
N ALA A 179 45.51 66.48 8.73
CA ALA A 179 45.64 65.76 9.98
C ALA A 179 44.36 65.01 10.36
N LEU A 180 43.18 65.64 10.21
CA LEU A 180 41.90 64.99 10.45
C LEU A 180 41.66 63.80 9.52
N ALA A 181 42.04 63.89 8.24
CA ALA A 181 41.87 62.81 7.27
C ALA A 181 42.79 61.61 7.56
N ILE A 182 44.02 61.86 8.04
CA ILE A 182 44.92 60.81 8.52
C ILE A 182 44.35 60.12 9.76
N VAL A 183 43.86 60.88 10.74
CA VAL A 183 43.24 60.32 11.96
C VAL A 183 42.03 59.46 11.60
N ASP A 184 41.17 59.93 10.68
CA ASP A 184 40.01 59.17 10.20
C ASP A 184 40.42 57.85 9.50
N THR A 185 41.51 57.88 8.73
CA THR A 185 42.09 56.69 8.09
C THR A 185 42.61 55.68 9.12
N VAL A 186 43.35 56.13 10.14
CA VAL A 186 43.87 55.25 11.20
C VAL A 186 42.73 54.68 12.05
N TYR A 187 41.74 55.50 12.38
CA TYR A 187 40.58 55.07 13.16
C TYR A 187 39.77 54.00 12.42
N SER A 188 39.47 54.23 11.14
CA SER A 188 38.73 53.28 10.30
C SER A 188 39.49 51.97 10.04
N TRP A 189 40.83 52.01 10.04
CA TRP A 189 41.67 50.82 9.92
C TRP A 189 41.71 49.95 11.19
N THR A 190 41.58 50.56 12.37
CA THR A 190 41.89 49.90 13.66
C THR A 190 40.67 49.53 14.51
N VAL A 191 39.60 50.33 14.52
CA VAL A 191 38.50 50.18 15.50
C VAL A 191 37.24 49.54 14.90
N GLY A 192 37.17 49.35 13.58
CA GLY A 192 35.92 49.08 12.87
C GLY A 192 35.24 47.70 13.01
N ASP A 193 35.71 46.76 13.84
CA ASP A 193 35.04 45.45 13.95
C ASP A 193 34.10 45.39 15.16
N ASP A 194 32.81 45.67 14.91
CA ASP A 194 31.74 45.63 15.91
C ASP A 194 31.51 44.21 16.48
N GLN A 195 31.97 43.14 15.82
CA GLN A 195 31.75 41.73 16.20
C GLN A 195 32.98 41.03 16.79
N LYS A 196 34.03 41.77 17.14
CA LYS A 196 35.30 41.21 17.61
C LYS A 196 35.17 40.30 18.83
N VAL A 197 34.28 40.65 19.76
CA VAL A 197 34.03 39.88 20.99
C VAL A 197 33.38 38.53 20.67
N GLU A 198 32.38 38.54 19.78
CA GLU A 198 31.64 37.35 19.36
C GLU A 198 32.55 36.37 18.60
N ARG A 199 33.41 36.88 17.70
CA ARG A 199 34.41 36.06 16.98
C ARG A 199 35.40 35.36 17.92
N LYS A 200 35.80 36.04 19.00
CA LYS A 200 36.71 35.46 20.01
C LYS A 200 36.01 34.39 20.84
N ALA A 201 34.76 34.63 21.22
CA ALA A 201 33.95 33.64 21.94
C ALA A 201 33.70 32.39 21.10
N PHE A 202 33.30 32.57 19.83
CA PHE A 202 33.13 31.49 18.85
C PHE A 202 34.39 30.64 18.72
N ARG A 203 35.57 31.25 18.50
CA ARG A 203 36.83 30.52 18.34
C ARG A 203 37.16 29.67 19.57
N LYS A 204 37.02 30.24 20.78
CA LYS A 204 37.28 29.50 22.02
C LYS A 204 36.34 28.29 22.15
N ARG A 205 35.06 28.45 21.81
CA ARG A 205 34.07 27.36 21.91
C ARG A 205 34.30 26.29 20.84
N LEU A 206 34.65 26.68 19.61
CA LEU A 206 35.02 25.77 18.54
C LEU A 206 36.20 24.88 18.96
N ASP A 207 37.27 25.47 19.52
CA ASP A 207 38.44 24.72 19.98
C ASP A 207 38.07 23.70 21.10
N GLN A 208 37.16 24.06 21.99
CA GLN A 208 36.66 23.17 23.05
C GLN A 208 35.87 21.99 22.49
N LEU A 209 34.96 22.24 21.55
CA LEU A 209 34.15 21.20 20.91
C LEU A 209 34.98 20.32 19.97
N GLU A 210 35.98 20.86 19.27
CA GLU A 210 36.95 20.07 18.49
C GLU A 210 37.68 19.05 19.38
N ASN A 211 38.15 19.47 20.56
CA ASN A 211 38.82 18.55 21.49
C ASN A 211 37.86 17.47 22.01
N ARG A 212 36.65 17.85 22.44
CA ARG A 212 35.63 16.89 22.91
C ARG A 212 35.23 15.90 21.81
N LEU A 213 35.11 16.36 20.56
CA LEU A 213 34.83 15.49 19.42
C LEU A 213 35.96 14.48 19.16
N LEU A 214 37.22 14.87 19.35
CA LEU A 214 38.37 13.97 19.23
C LEU A 214 38.40 12.92 20.34
N GLU A 215 38.08 13.30 21.58
CA GLU A 215 37.92 12.38 22.71
C GLU A 215 36.83 11.35 22.42
N LEU A 216 35.64 11.79 22.00
CA LEU A 216 34.53 10.89 21.64
C LEU A 216 34.85 9.96 20.47
N LYS A 217 35.61 10.43 19.47
CA LYS A 217 36.10 9.58 18.38
C LYS A 217 37.11 8.55 18.86
N ALA A 218 37.96 8.89 19.83
CA ALA A 218 38.90 7.94 20.43
C ALA A 218 38.17 6.86 21.25
N GLU A 219 37.04 7.22 21.88
CA GLU A 219 36.15 6.29 22.58
C GLU A 219 35.26 5.45 21.63
N GLY A 220 35.26 5.76 20.33
CA GLY A 220 34.51 5.01 19.32
C GLY A 220 33.05 5.42 19.16
N ALA A 221 32.65 6.60 19.66
CA ALA A 221 31.29 7.10 19.52
C ALA A 221 30.95 7.49 18.07
N ALA A 222 29.72 7.24 17.65
CA ALA A 222 29.23 7.53 16.29
C ALA A 222 28.85 9.00 16.11
N VAL A 223 29.85 9.88 16.01
CA VAL A 223 29.70 11.35 16.04
C VAL A 223 29.94 11.98 14.65
N SER A 224 29.50 11.30 13.58
CA SER A 224 29.79 11.74 12.19
C SER A 224 29.04 13.01 11.79
N GLN A 225 27.79 13.16 12.21
CA GLN A 225 26.96 14.32 11.94
C GLN A 225 27.45 15.56 12.69
N ALA A 226 27.66 15.47 14.00
CA ALA A 226 28.30 16.53 14.77
C ALA A 226 29.68 16.95 14.21
N ALA A 227 30.49 16.00 13.72
CA ALA A 227 31.76 16.33 13.06
C ALA A 227 31.56 17.17 11.78
N SER A 228 30.54 16.86 10.99
CA SER A 228 30.18 17.64 9.80
C SER A 228 29.73 19.05 10.16
N LEU A 229 28.86 19.19 11.17
CA LEU A 229 28.37 20.50 11.63
C LEU A 229 29.51 21.37 12.16
N LEU A 230 30.47 20.75 12.88
CA LEU A 230 31.66 21.43 13.39
C LEU A 230 32.57 21.93 12.25
N THR A 231 32.74 21.14 11.20
CA THR A 231 33.49 21.57 10.01
C THR A 231 32.80 22.72 9.28
N THR A 232 31.47 22.67 9.11
CA THR A 232 30.70 23.78 8.53
C THR A 232 30.79 25.03 9.41
N ALA A 233 30.68 24.89 10.73
CA ALA A 233 30.85 26.00 11.67
C ALA A 233 32.22 26.65 11.52
N LYS A 234 33.29 25.86 11.35
CA LYS A 234 34.65 26.37 11.12
C LYS A 234 34.79 27.18 9.83
N GLU A 235 34.13 26.76 8.76
CA GLU A 235 34.18 27.45 7.47
C GLU A 235 33.35 28.74 7.47
N GLU A 236 32.13 28.70 8.00
CA GLU A 236 31.15 29.80 7.87
C GLU A 236 31.07 30.70 9.11
N GLY A 237 31.37 30.16 10.30
CA GLY A 237 31.27 30.87 11.58
C GLY A 237 32.29 32.00 11.76
N HIS A 238 33.36 31.99 10.96
CA HIS A 238 34.27 33.12 10.87
C HIS A 238 33.70 34.30 10.07
N LEU A 239 32.71 34.10 9.20
CA LEU A 239 32.06 35.19 8.47
C LEU A 239 30.90 35.77 9.28
N ASP A 240 30.07 34.87 9.83
CA ASP A 240 28.93 35.19 10.70
C ASP A 240 29.05 34.44 12.05
N PRO A 241 29.51 35.13 13.12
CA PRO A 241 29.68 34.51 14.44
C PRO A 241 28.38 34.00 15.06
N ALA A 242 27.24 34.66 14.79
CA ALA A 242 25.97 34.28 15.38
C ALA A 242 25.46 32.97 14.78
N TYR A 243 25.59 32.83 13.46
CA TYR A 243 25.28 31.58 12.77
C TYR A 243 26.26 30.46 13.14
N GLY A 244 27.56 30.77 13.21
CA GLY A 244 28.57 29.82 13.69
C GLY A 244 28.28 29.28 15.09
N MET A 245 27.84 30.14 16.01
CA MET A 245 27.47 29.71 17.37
C MET A 245 26.27 28.76 17.39
N ARG A 246 25.27 28.96 16.52
CA ARG A 246 24.13 28.02 16.39
C ARG A 246 24.57 26.65 15.88
N LEU A 247 25.45 26.61 14.89
CA LEU A 247 26.01 25.33 14.41
C LEU A 247 26.81 24.61 15.49
N LEU A 248 27.50 25.33 16.37
CA LEU A 248 28.17 24.74 17.52
C LEU A 248 27.16 24.19 18.54
N ASP A 249 26.05 24.89 18.80
CA ASP A 249 24.97 24.38 19.67
C ASP A 249 24.36 23.09 19.09
N GLU A 250 24.05 23.06 17.79
CA GLU A 250 23.50 21.88 17.12
C GLU A 250 24.49 20.69 17.14
N SER A 251 25.79 20.96 16.93
CA SER A 251 26.85 19.96 16.99
C SER A 251 26.97 19.37 18.41
N GLU A 252 26.88 20.22 19.44
CA GLU A 252 26.93 19.81 20.84
C GLU A 252 25.70 18.96 21.23
N GLU A 253 24.50 19.38 20.84
CA GLU A 253 23.29 18.56 21.06
C GLU A 253 23.34 17.21 20.36
N ASP A 254 23.89 17.16 19.14
CA ASP A 254 24.03 15.91 18.38
C ASP A 254 25.07 14.97 19.04
N MET A 255 26.16 15.52 19.56
CA MET A 255 27.11 14.78 20.40
C MET A 255 26.46 14.18 21.65
N GLU A 256 25.63 14.96 22.36
CA GLU A 256 24.92 14.48 23.55
C GLU A 256 23.88 13.42 23.23
N ARG A 257 23.15 13.57 22.11
CA ARG A 257 22.22 12.55 21.61
C ARG A 257 22.94 11.25 21.25
N ALA A 258 24.10 11.33 20.60
CA ALA A 258 24.89 10.16 20.25
C ALA A 258 25.38 9.40 21.49
N LEU A 259 25.80 10.13 22.53
CA LEU A 259 26.17 9.55 23.84
C LEU A 259 24.98 8.88 24.53
N SER A 260 23.86 9.58 24.64
CA SER A 260 22.63 9.01 25.23
C SER A 260 22.18 7.75 24.49
N PHE A 261 22.30 7.74 23.17
CA PHE A 261 21.96 6.56 22.38
C PHE A 261 22.92 5.39 22.63
N ALA A 262 24.22 5.66 22.82
CA ALA A 262 25.18 4.62 23.17
C ALA A 262 24.87 3.98 24.53
N ASP A 263 24.48 4.79 25.53
CA ASP A 263 24.05 4.31 26.85
C ASP A 263 22.79 3.44 26.75
N ASP A 264 21.79 3.87 25.96
CA ASP A 264 20.57 3.09 25.71
C ASP A 264 20.88 1.74 25.05
N VAL A 265 21.81 1.73 24.08
CA VAL A 265 22.25 0.50 23.40
C VAL A 265 22.93 -0.45 24.39
N GLU A 266 23.72 0.06 25.34
CA GLU A 266 24.34 -0.74 26.39
C GLU A 266 23.31 -1.38 27.33
N ILE A 267 22.24 -0.66 27.70
CA ILE A 267 21.13 -1.22 28.49
C ILE A 267 20.45 -2.36 27.73
N ILE A 268 20.14 -2.15 26.44
CA ILE A 268 19.53 -3.17 25.58
C ILE A 268 20.45 -4.38 25.41
N ARG A 269 21.76 -4.15 25.28
CA ARG A 269 22.78 -5.22 25.19
C ARG A 269 22.77 -6.10 26.44
N GLN A 270 22.74 -5.50 27.63
CA GLN A 270 22.71 -6.26 28.89
C GLN A 270 21.42 -7.05 29.07
N ASP A 271 20.28 -6.46 28.73
CA ASP A 271 18.96 -7.11 28.78
C ASP A 271 18.84 -8.26 27.77
N ALA A 272 19.35 -8.07 26.55
CA ALA A 272 19.44 -9.12 25.55
C ALA A 272 20.35 -10.27 26.01
N LEU A 273 21.50 -9.96 26.63
CA LEU A 273 22.41 -10.97 27.16
C LEU A 273 21.74 -11.84 28.23
N LYS A 274 21.07 -11.22 29.20
CA LYS A 274 20.31 -11.95 30.24
C LYS A 274 19.29 -12.89 29.63
N SER A 275 18.51 -12.40 28.66
CA SER A 275 17.51 -13.23 27.98
C SER A 275 18.15 -14.39 27.22
N VAL A 276 19.30 -14.17 26.56
CA VAL A 276 20.04 -15.22 25.84
C VAL A 276 20.56 -16.28 26.81
N ASP A 277 21.16 -15.87 27.93
CA ASP A 277 21.69 -16.80 28.95
C ASP A 277 20.56 -17.64 29.59
N GLU A 278 19.39 -17.04 29.85
CA GLU A 278 18.19 -17.74 30.30
C GLU A 278 17.72 -18.77 29.27
N ALA A 279 17.67 -18.40 27.99
CA ALA A 279 17.28 -19.31 26.92
C ALA A 279 18.26 -20.48 26.74
N GLU A 280 19.57 -20.26 26.87
CA GLU A 280 20.58 -21.32 26.82
C GLU A 280 20.50 -22.27 28.02
N THR A 281 20.08 -21.77 29.18
CA THR A 281 19.85 -22.60 30.37
C THR A 281 18.68 -23.57 30.14
N ILE A 282 17.62 -23.11 29.46
CA ILE A 282 16.45 -23.93 29.12
C ILE A 282 16.77 -24.91 27.99
N ALA A 283 17.48 -24.45 26.95
CA ALA A 283 17.77 -25.24 25.76
C ALA A 283 19.22 -25.05 25.29
N PRO A 284 20.18 -25.83 25.83
CA PRO A 284 21.61 -25.69 25.53
C PRO A 284 21.97 -25.97 24.05
N THR A 285 21.09 -26.63 23.31
CA THR A 285 21.29 -26.95 21.89
C THR A 285 21.05 -25.75 20.96
N VAL A 286 20.34 -24.72 21.43
CA VAL A 286 19.94 -23.56 20.64
C VAL A 286 21.11 -22.59 20.50
N LYS A 287 21.38 -22.13 19.27
CA LYS A 287 22.51 -21.24 18.96
C LYS A 287 22.11 -19.92 18.29
N ARG A 288 20.92 -19.79 17.69
CA ARG A 288 20.58 -18.57 16.92
C ARG A 288 20.44 -17.31 17.77
N PRO A 289 19.93 -17.32 19.02
CA PRO A 289 19.91 -16.14 19.87
C PRO A 289 21.33 -15.64 20.17
N ARG A 290 22.23 -16.52 20.62
CA ARG A 290 23.64 -16.19 20.87
C ARG A 290 24.35 -15.68 19.63
N LYS A 291 24.17 -16.34 18.49
CA LYS A 291 24.75 -15.89 17.22
C LYS A 291 24.27 -14.49 16.81
N ALA A 292 23.00 -14.16 17.02
CA ALA A 292 22.47 -12.82 16.76
C ALA A 292 23.08 -11.78 17.71
N TYR A 293 23.23 -12.13 18.98
CA TYR A 293 23.89 -11.29 19.97
C TYR A 293 25.36 -11.01 19.63
N GLU A 294 26.14 -12.04 19.29
CA GLU A 294 27.55 -11.91 18.89
C GLU A 294 27.74 -11.14 17.57
N MET A 295 26.77 -11.21 16.65
CA MET A 295 26.75 -10.32 15.49
C MET A 295 26.57 -8.86 15.93
N GLY A 296 25.62 -8.59 16.84
CA GLY A 296 25.43 -7.25 17.40
C GLY A 296 26.69 -6.70 18.07
N GLU A 297 27.38 -7.50 18.87
CA GLU A 297 28.67 -7.17 19.49
C GLU A 297 29.74 -6.77 18.47
N ARG A 298 29.78 -7.45 17.31
CA ARG A 298 30.72 -7.11 16.25
C ARG A 298 30.36 -5.80 15.57
N GLU A 299 29.09 -5.57 15.24
CA GLU A 299 28.66 -4.32 14.59
C GLU A 299 28.86 -3.10 15.49
N VAL A 300 28.59 -3.23 16.80
CA VAL A 300 28.89 -2.16 17.77
C VAL A 300 30.40 -1.88 17.81
N LYS A 301 31.25 -2.92 17.83
CA LYS A 301 32.72 -2.75 17.79
C LYS A 301 33.22 -2.11 16.48
N LEU A 302 32.49 -2.27 15.39
CA LEU A 302 32.77 -1.63 14.10
C LEU A 302 32.23 -0.18 14.02
N GLY A 303 31.52 0.29 15.05
CA GLY A 303 30.99 1.66 15.14
C GLY A 303 29.54 1.82 14.67
N SER A 304 28.86 0.72 14.30
CA SER A 304 27.45 0.73 13.86
C SER A 304 26.50 0.44 15.03
N LEU A 305 26.25 1.46 15.86
CA LEU A 305 25.40 1.33 17.06
C LEU A 305 23.96 0.93 16.73
N ARG A 306 23.38 1.48 15.66
CA ARG A 306 21.98 1.23 15.28
C ARG A 306 21.75 -0.20 14.78
N GLU A 307 22.66 -0.73 13.97
CA GLU A 307 22.55 -2.11 13.49
C GLU A 307 22.81 -3.10 14.64
N GLY A 308 23.76 -2.77 15.52
CA GLY A 308 23.99 -3.47 16.78
C GLY A 308 22.74 -3.57 17.65
N GLU A 309 22.06 -2.44 17.89
CA GLU A 309 20.80 -2.38 18.64
C GLU A 309 19.72 -3.30 18.06
N GLN A 310 19.51 -3.25 16.74
CA GLN A 310 18.53 -4.09 16.06
C GLN A 310 18.84 -5.58 16.24
N LEU A 311 20.12 -5.97 16.17
CA LEU A 311 20.57 -7.33 16.40
C LEU A 311 20.36 -7.77 17.86
N TYR A 312 20.62 -6.90 18.85
CA TYR A 312 20.31 -7.20 20.25
C TYR A 312 18.81 -7.39 20.49
N ARG A 313 17.96 -6.53 19.92
CA ARG A 313 16.50 -6.70 19.99
C ARG A 313 16.04 -8.01 19.34
N GLN A 314 16.63 -8.37 18.19
CA GLN A 314 16.33 -9.64 17.52
C GLN A 314 16.78 -10.85 18.35
N ALA A 315 17.98 -10.78 18.95
CA ALA A 315 18.49 -11.80 19.85
C ALA A 315 17.56 -12.01 21.05
N LYS A 316 17.15 -10.91 21.70
CA LYS A 316 16.19 -10.92 22.81
C LYS A 316 14.85 -11.56 22.39
N LYS A 317 14.29 -11.16 21.25
CA LYS A 317 13.03 -11.74 20.75
C LYS A 317 13.12 -13.25 20.54
N ARG A 318 14.19 -13.73 19.90
CA ARG A 318 14.40 -15.17 19.69
C ARG A 318 14.59 -15.91 21.00
N ALA A 319 15.34 -15.33 21.93
CA ALA A 319 15.53 -15.87 23.27
C ALA A 319 14.20 -15.96 24.04
N SER A 320 13.38 -14.91 24.02
CA SER A 320 12.07 -14.91 24.67
C SER A 320 11.12 -15.97 24.10
N ASP A 321 11.16 -16.22 22.79
CA ASP A 321 10.35 -17.29 22.18
C ASP A 321 10.76 -18.68 22.72
N ILE A 322 12.05 -18.91 22.92
CA ILE A 322 12.58 -20.15 23.52
C ILE A 322 12.16 -20.27 24.98
N ILE A 323 12.34 -19.20 25.77
CA ILE A 323 12.00 -19.19 27.20
C ILE A 323 10.54 -19.58 27.41
N VAL A 324 9.63 -19.05 26.59
CA VAL A 324 8.18 -19.26 26.77
C VAL A 324 7.71 -20.61 26.22
N TRP A 325 8.27 -21.06 25.08
CA TRP A 325 7.67 -22.15 24.30
C TRP A 325 8.49 -23.43 24.24
N TRP A 326 9.80 -23.40 24.49
CA TRP A 326 10.65 -24.58 24.26
C TRP A 326 10.23 -25.80 25.06
N ALA A 327 10.14 -25.65 26.39
CA ALA A 327 9.74 -26.74 27.29
C ALA A 327 8.32 -27.26 26.98
N LYS A 328 7.39 -26.35 26.59
CA LYS A 328 6.02 -26.72 26.22
C LYS A 328 5.98 -27.50 24.91
N ALA A 329 6.76 -27.09 23.92
CA ALA A 329 6.85 -27.80 22.66
C ALA A 329 7.43 -29.19 22.85
N GLU A 330 8.49 -29.31 23.66
CA GLU A 330 9.14 -30.59 23.96
C GLU A 330 8.20 -31.57 24.68
N SER A 331 7.46 -31.10 25.70
CA SER A 331 6.51 -31.94 26.43
C SER A 331 5.41 -32.47 25.51
N VAL A 332 4.82 -31.61 24.69
CA VAL A 332 3.73 -31.98 23.78
C VAL A 332 4.21 -32.87 22.63
N ILE A 333 5.40 -32.61 22.08
CA ILE A 333 6.00 -33.50 21.06
C ILE A 333 6.24 -34.90 21.64
N LEU A 334 6.64 -34.98 22.90
CA LEU A 334 6.86 -36.25 23.59
C LEU A 334 5.54 -36.98 23.87
N GLU A 335 4.50 -36.28 24.30
CA GLU A 335 3.14 -36.82 24.44
C GLU A 335 2.59 -37.33 23.10
N ALA A 336 2.67 -36.53 22.04
CA ALA A 336 2.26 -36.91 20.69
C ALA A 336 3.07 -38.11 20.15
N THR A 337 4.38 -38.17 20.45
CA THR A 337 5.22 -39.32 20.07
C THR A 337 4.77 -40.59 20.78
N ARG A 338 4.47 -40.52 22.08
CA ARG A 338 3.95 -41.67 22.85
C ARG A 338 2.57 -42.11 22.36
N ALA A 339 1.69 -41.16 22.05
CA ALA A 339 0.33 -41.45 21.59
C ALA A 339 0.31 -42.15 20.22
N LEU A 340 1.25 -41.82 19.33
CA LEU A 340 1.36 -42.41 17.98
C LEU A 340 2.19 -43.70 17.92
N ASP A 341 2.82 -44.10 19.03
CA ASP A 341 3.65 -45.30 19.09
C ASP A 341 2.79 -46.56 18.98
N GLY A 342 3.19 -47.51 18.15
CA GLY A 342 2.45 -48.75 17.88
C GLY A 342 1.10 -48.61 17.14
N LYS A 343 0.61 -47.40 16.86
CA LYS A 343 -0.62 -47.19 16.08
C LYS A 343 -0.37 -47.20 14.57
N HIS A 344 -1.29 -47.76 13.80
CA HIS A 344 -1.18 -47.90 12.34
C HIS A 344 -2.50 -47.54 11.67
N GLY A 345 -2.44 -47.01 10.45
CA GLY A 345 -3.61 -46.59 9.67
C GLY A 345 -3.33 -45.34 8.83
N SER A 346 -4.19 -45.07 7.85
CA SER A 346 -4.09 -43.91 6.95
C SER A 346 -4.19 -42.57 7.70
N GLY A 347 -5.09 -42.45 8.69
CA GLY A 347 -5.17 -41.27 9.56
C GLY A 347 -3.90 -41.05 10.39
N VAL A 348 -3.35 -42.13 10.94
CA VAL A 348 -2.11 -42.12 11.74
C VAL A 348 -0.89 -41.74 10.91
N THR A 349 -0.85 -42.08 9.61
CA THR A 349 0.27 -41.66 8.74
C THR A 349 0.36 -40.15 8.61
N HIS A 350 -0.76 -39.45 8.44
CA HIS A 350 -0.76 -37.99 8.38
C HIS A 350 -0.34 -37.37 9.72
N LEU A 351 -0.81 -37.91 10.84
CA LEU A 351 -0.40 -37.46 12.17
C LEU A 351 1.11 -37.65 12.43
N ARG A 352 1.72 -38.69 11.86
CA ARG A 352 3.18 -38.91 11.92
C ARG A 352 3.95 -37.90 11.08
N GLU A 353 3.44 -37.51 9.91
CA GLU A 353 4.02 -36.42 9.12
C GLU A 353 3.95 -35.09 9.89
N LEU A 354 2.80 -34.79 10.50
CA LEU A 354 2.63 -33.60 11.34
C LEU A 354 3.60 -33.59 12.54
N LEU A 355 3.81 -34.75 13.19
CA LEU A 355 4.80 -34.89 14.27
C LEU A 355 6.23 -34.70 13.75
N ALA A 356 6.55 -35.20 12.56
CA ALA A 356 7.87 -35.01 11.95
C ALA A 356 8.12 -33.52 11.64
N ASP A 357 7.11 -32.82 11.14
CA ASP A 357 7.16 -31.38 10.90
C ASP A 357 7.34 -30.60 12.21
N ALA A 358 6.61 -30.96 13.27
CA ALA A 358 6.79 -30.35 14.59
C ALA A 358 8.24 -30.51 15.11
N LYS A 359 8.82 -31.72 14.97
CA LYS A 359 10.23 -31.99 15.33
C LYS A 359 11.20 -31.17 14.47
N ALA A 360 10.95 -31.07 13.17
CA ALA A 360 11.76 -30.26 12.26
C ALA A 360 11.71 -28.77 12.59
N LYS A 361 10.55 -28.25 13.02
CA LYS A 361 10.36 -26.86 13.46
C LYS A 361 11.12 -26.58 14.77
N LEU A 362 11.08 -27.52 15.73
CA LEU A 362 11.85 -27.39 16.96
C LEU A 362 13.37 -27.39 16.68
N ALA A 363 13.83 -28.26 15.76
CA ALA A 363 15.23 -28.29 15.32
C ALA A 363 15.68 -27.00 14.59
N LYS A 364 14.74 -26.29 13.94
CA LYS A 364 14.97 -24.96 13.34
C LYS A 364 14.89 -23.81 14.36
N GLU A 365 14.73 -24.13 15.64
CA GLU A 365 14.57 -23.18 16.74
C GLU A 365 13.30 -22.31 16.61
N GLN A 366 12.20 -22.93 16.16
CA GLN A 366 10.86 -22.33 16.07
C GLN A 366 9.90 -23.01 17.06
N PRO A 367 10.08 -22.84 18.38
CA PRO A 367 9.37 -23.63 19.40
C PRO A 367 7.86 -23.36 19.44
N LYS A 368 7.42 -22.14 19.16
CA LYS A 368 5.99 -21.80 19.12
C LYS A 368 5.26 -22.57 18.00
N GLU A 369 5.80 -22.54 16.78
CA GLU A 369 5.25 -23.27 15.65
C GLU A 369 5.28 -24.79 15.90
N ALA A 370 6.37 -25.30 16.50
CA ALA A 370 6.47 -26.72 16.86
C ALA A 370 5.37 -27.15 17.85
N TYR A 371 5.07 -26.32 18.85
CA TYR A 371 3.99 -26.55 19.81
C TYR A 371 2.62 -26.58 19.12
N GLU A 372 2.31 -25.60 18.25
CA GLU A 372 1.02 -25.50 17.56
C GLU A 372 0.73 -26.73 16.69
N PHE A 373 1.74 -27.32 16.07
CA PHE A 373 1.60 -28.55 15.29
C PHE A 373 1.41 -29.77 16.19
N ALA A 374 2.18 -29.86 17.28
CA ALA A 374 2.15 -31.05 18.12
C ALA A 374 0.89 -31.14 19.02
N VAL A 375 0.34 -30.01 19.48
CA VAL A 375 -0.76 -29.99 20.46
C VAL A 375 -2.07 -30.53 19.92
N VAL A 376 -2.27 -30.49 18.60
CA VAL A 376 -3.50 -30.94 17.96
C VAL A 376 -3.51 -32.47 17.78
N ILE A 377 -2.34 -33.11 17.75
CA ILE A 377 -2.19 -34.55 17.45
C ILE A 377 -3.00 -35.44 18.41
N PRO A 378 -2.90 -35.28 19.76
CA PRO A 378 -3.64 -36.15 20.67
C PRO A 378 -5.16 -36.07 20.45
N SER A 379 -5.70 -34.86 20.28
CA SER A 379 -7.13 -34.66 20.06
C SER A 379 -7.64 -35.25 18.75
N GLN A 380 -6.84 -35.19 17.67
CA GLN A 380 -7.20 -35.81 16.40
C GLN A 380 -7.12 -37.33 16.48
N LEU A 381 -6.15 -37.85 17.23
CA LEU A 381 -6.02 -39.28 17.44
C LEU A 381 -7.18 -39.87 18.25
N GLU A 382 -7.64 -39.17 19.29
CA GLU A 382 -8.85 -39.57 20.05
C GLU A 382 -10.09 -39.59 19.14
N ALA A 383 -10.25 -38.59 18.28
CA ALA A 383 -11.35 -38.55 17.32
C ALA A 383 -11.31 -39.71 16.30
N ASP A 384 -10.12 -40.10 15.86
CA ASP A 384 -9.91 -41.26 14.98
C ASP A 384 -10.23 -42.59 15.70
N ASP A 385 -9.80 -42.74 16.96
CA ASP A 385 -10.14 -43.92 17.78
C ASP A 385 -11.67 -44.06 17.96
N ASP A 386 -12.36 -42.96 18.30
CA ASP A 386 -13.83 -42.92 18.42
C ASP A 386 -14.54 -43.27 17.11
N ALA A 387 -13.98 -42.86 15.97
CA ALA A 387 -14.51 -43.21 14.66
C ALA A 387 -14.34 -44.72 14.37
N LEU A 388 -13.20 -45.31 14.74
CA LEU A 388 -12.96 -46.75 14.59
C LEU A 388 -13.87 -47.58 15.49
N ASP A 389 -14.16 -47.13 16.71
CA ASP A 389 -15.08 -47.81 17.61
C ASP A 389 -16.53 -47.75 17.10
N ARG A 390 -16.95 -46.62 16.54
CA ARG A 390 -18.23 -46.54 15.81
C ARG A 390 -18.27 -47.50 14.62
N ALA A 391 -17.20 -47.56 13.82
CA ALA A 391 -17.10 -48.49 12.70
C ALA A 391 -17.21 -49.97 13.13
N LYS A 392 -16.58 -50.35 14.25
CA LYS A 392 -16.76 -51.68 14.85
C LYS A 392 -18.22 -51.95 15.19
N SER A 393 -18.90 -51.00 15.84
CA SER A 393 -20.31 -51.16 16.22
C SER A 393 -21.23 -51.33 15.00
N SER A 394 -21.04 -50.54 13.94
CA SER A 394 -21.78 -50.68 12.68
C SER A 394 -21.55 -52.04 12.01
N ILE A 395 -20.30 -52.54 12.02
CA ILE A 395 -19.99 -53.87 11.46
C ILE A 395 -20.67 -54.98 12.27
N GLU A 396 -20.66 -54.91 13.60
CA GLU A 396 -21.35 -55.90 14.45
C GLU A 396 -22.87 -55.87 14.27
N GLU A 397 -23.46 -54.68 14.11
CA GLU A 397 -24.87 -54.54 13.76
C GLU A 397 -25.18 -55.15 12.39
N ALA A 398 -24.38 -54.85 11.37
CA ALA A 398 -24.54 -55.40 10.03
C ALA A 398 -24.41 -56.93 10.02
N LYS A 399 -23.44 -57.51 10.75
CA LYS A 399 -23.33 -58.97 10.93
C LYS A 399 -24.57 -59.56 11.58
N ARG A 400 -25.09 -58.93 12.63
CA ARG A 400 -26.29 -59.42 13.33
C ARG A 400 -27.49 -59.40 12.40
N THR A 401 -27.64 -58.35 11.60
CA THR A 401 -28.73 -58.20 10.63
C THR A 401 -28.66 -59.27 9.53
N VAL A 402 -27.47 -59.56 8.99
CA VAL A 402 -27.25 -60.67 8.04
C VAL A 402 -27.46 -62.03 8.70
N ALA A 403 -26.99 -62.25 9.93
CA ALA A 403 -27.23 -63.51 10.65
C ALA A 403 -28.70 -63.77 10.94
N GLN A 404 -29.52 -62.71 11.02
CA GLN A 404 -30.96 -62.82 11.20
C GLN A 404 -31.72 -62.92 9.87
N SER A 405 -31.09 -62.74 8.71
CA SER A 405 -31.78 -62.73 7.41
C SER A 405 -32.02 -64.13 6.85
N ASP A 406 -32.82 -64.93 7.57
CA ASP A 406 -33.31 -66.23 7.10
C ASP A 406 -34.14 -66.06 5.81
N GLY A 407 -33.81 -66.85 4.79
CA GLY A 407 -34.54 -66.88 3.51
C GLY A 407 -33.99 -65.97 2.42
N LEU A 408 -32.97 -65.15 2.68
CA LEU A 408 -32.27 -64.34 1.67
C LEU A 408 -31.02 -65.05 1.13
N ASP A 409 -30.50 -64.60 -0.01
CA ASP A 409 -29.11 -64.87 -0.42
C ASP A 409 -28.17 -63.84 0.24
N THR A 410 -27.23 -64.31 1.06
CA THR A 410 -26.30 -63.45 1.82
C THR A 410 -24.93 -63.31 1.17
N SER A 411 -24.67 -63.98 0.05
CA SER A 411 -23.33 -64.06 -0.56
C SER A 411 -22.68 -62.68 -0.79
N GLU A 412 -23.39 -61.76 -1.46
CA GLU A 412 -22.91 -60.40 -1.70
C GLU A 412 -22.74 -59.57 -0.40
N MET A 413 -23.61 -59.81 0.58
CA MET A 413 -23.59 -59.12 1.87
C MET A 413 -22.38 -59.54 2.70
N ASP A 414 -22.04 -60.82 2.67
CA ASP A 414 -20.86 -61.39 3.34
C ASP A 414 -19.56 -60.88 2.71
N GLU A 415 -19.49 -60.76 1.38
CA GLU A 415 -18.36 -60.14 0.68
C GLU A 415 -18.18 -58.66 1.07
N ARG A 416 -19.26 -57.89 1.11
CA ARG A 416 -19.23 -56.48 1.53
C ARG A 416 -18.87 -56.33 3.01
N LEU A 417 -19.33 -57.23 3.87
CA LEU A 417 -18.92 -57.29 5.28
C LEU A 417 -17.43 -57.60 5.43
N ALA A 418 -16.89 -58.53 4.62
CA ALA A 418 -15.46 -58.82 4.60
C ALA A 418 -14.64 -57.59 4.14
N GLN A 419 -15.13 -56.85 3.13
CA GLN A 419 -14.53 -55.58 2.72
C GLN A 419 -14.59 -54.52 3.83
N ALA A 420 -15.70 -54.44 4.58
CA ALA A 420 -15.83 -53.53 5.72
C ALA A 420 -14.84 -53.87 6.85
N MET A 421 -14.65 -55.16 7.16
CA MET A 421 -13.63 -55.62 8.12
C MET A 421 -12.21 -55.27 7.67
N ASN A 422 -11.90 -55.46 6.38
CA ASN A 422 -10.60 -55.10 5.82
C ASN A 422 -10.36 -53.59 5.92
N ALA A 423 -11.38 -52.77 5.62
CA ALA A 423 -11.32 -51.32 5.76
C ALA A 423 -11.09 -50.90 7.23
N LEU A 424 -11.77 -51.55 8.18
CA LEU A 424 -11.57 -51.32 9.61
C LEU A 424 -10.13 -51.69 10.04
N SER A 425 -9.62 -52.85 9.62
CA SER A 425 -8.25 -53.28 9.92
C SER A 425 -7.18 -52.36 9.32
N SER A 426 -7.53 -51.66 8.22
CA SER A 426 -6.67 -50.67 7.57
C SER A 426 -6.79 -49.27 8.18
N GLY A 427 -7.65 -49.09 9.20
CA GLY A 427 -7.87 -47.81 9.87
C GLY A 427 -8.83 -46.85 9.15
N ASN A 428 -9.58 -47.31 8.13
CA ASN A 428 -10.52 -46.49 7.37
C ASN A 428 -11.93 -46.59 7.95
N ALA A 429 -12.20 -45.85 9.04
CA ALA A 429 -13.49 -45.88 9.74
C ALA A 429 -14.69 -45.50 8.86
N SER A 430 -14.59 -44.45 8.04
CA SER A 430 -15.69 -43.96 7.20
C SER A 430 -16.12 -44.97 6.14
N GLN A 431 -15.15 -45.61 5.48
CA GLN A 431 -15.40 -46.66 4.49
C GLN A 431 -16.01 -47.90 5.14
N ALA A 432 -15.51 -48.30 6.31
CA ALA A 432 -16.06 -49.42 7.08
C ALA A 432 -17.53 -49.19 7.47
N ILE A 433 -17.87 -48.00 7.96
CA ILE A 433 -19.27 -47.62 8.29
C ILE A 433 -20.14 -47.62 7.04
N GLY A 434 -19.70 -46.98 5.95
CA GLY A 434 -20.49 -46.90 4.72
C GLY A 434 -20.81 -48.28 4.11
N LEU A 435 -19.85 -49.21 4.15
CA LEU A 435 -20.06 -50.59 3.70
C LEU A 435 -21.00 -51.35 4.65
N ALA A 436 -20.83 -51.24 5.96
CA ALA A 436 -21.67 -51.90 6.96
C ALA A 436 -23.13 -51.40 6.92
N ASP A 437 -23.35 -50.08 6.91
CA ASP A 437 -24.68 -49.49 6.78
C ASP A 437 -25.33 -49.84 5.43
N GLY A 438 -24.52 -49.93 4.37
CA GLY A 438 -24.97 -50.37 3.05
C GLY A 438 -25.51 -51.80 3.09
N VAL A 439 -24.84 -52.70 3.81
CA VAL A 439 -25.29 -54.08 4.01
C VAL A 439 -26.64 -54.12 4.76
N VAL A 440 -26.77 -53.38 5.87
CA VAL A 440 -28.03 -53.30 6.62
C VAL A 440 -29.19 -52.86 5.73
N ARG A 441 -29.00 -51.76 4.96
CA ARG A 441 -30.04 -51.26 4.04
C ARG A 441 -30.40 -52.28 2.95
N THR A 442 -29.43 -53.01 2.41
CA THR A 442 -29.71 -54.05 1.42
C THR A 442 -30.52 -55.20 2.04
N VAL A 443 -30.18 -55.64 3.25
CA VAL A 443 -30.94 -56.69 3.96
C VAL A 443 -32.39 -56.25 4.21
N GLU A 444 -32.60 -55.02 4.68
CA GLU A 444 -33.94 -54.48 4.91
C GLU A 444 -34.76 -54.40 3.63
N ARG A 445 -34.14 -53.94 2.53
CA ARG A 445 -34.80 -53.87 1.21
C ARG A 445 -35.20 -55.25 0.69
N GLU A 446 -34.30 -56.23 0.75
CA GLU A 446 -34.57 -57.61 0.32
C GLU A 446 -35.63 -58.27 1.22
N ARG A 447 -35.63 -58.01 2.53
CA ARG A 447 -36.70 -58.48 3.44
C ARG A 447 -38.07 -57.89 3.11
N ALA A 448 -38.14 -56.59 2.86
CA ALA A 448 -39.40 -55.95 2.49
C ALA A 448 -39.95 -56.54 1.19
N ALA A 449 -39.09 -56.70 0.18
CA ALA A 449 -39.46 -57.33 -1.09
C ALA A 449 -39.90 -58.79 -0.89
N MET A 450 -39.24 -59.55 -0.01
CA MET A 450 -39.61 -60.92 0.34
C MET A 450 -41.03 -60.97 0.92
N ASP A 451 -41.35 -60.12 1.90
CA ASP A 451 -42.67 -60.11 2.54
C ASP A 451 -43.79 -59.78 1.53
N ASP A 452 -43.56 -58.82 0.63
CA ASP A 452 -44.51 -58.44 -0.41
C ASP A 452 -44.72 -59.55 -1.44
N VAL A 453 -43.64 -60.16 -1.93
CA VAL A 453 -43.69 -61.28 -2.88
C VAL A 453 -44.37 -62.50 -2.27
N LEU A 454 -44.00 -62.89 -1.04
CA LEU A 454 -44.63 -64.02 -0.34
C LEU A 454 -46.12 -63.76 -0.09
N ARG A 455 -46.50 -62.52 0.25
CA ARG A 455 -47.91 -62.14 0.43
C ARG A 455 -48.69 -62.26 -0.89
N ALA A 456 -48.11 -61.83 -2.00
CA ALA A 456 -48.74 -61.95 -3.31
C ALA A 456 -48.84 -63.41 -3.79
N LEU A 457 -47.78 -64.21 -3.60
CA LEU A 457 -47.76 -65.63 -3.94
C LEU A 457 -48.75 -66.44 -3.08
N LYS A 458 -49.01 -66.07 -1.81
CA LYS A 458 -50.12 -66.66 -1.03
C LYS A 458 -51.48 -66.43 -1.69
N GLN A 459 -51.65 -65.32 -2.41
CA GLN A 459 -52.85 -64.97 -3.16
C GLN A 459 -52.77 -65.36 -4.64
N LYS A 460 -51.82 -66.21 -5.04
CA LYS A 460 -51.59 -66.64 -6.43
C LYS A 460 -52.86 -67.11 -7.14
N LYS A 461 -53.77 -67.80 -6.44
CA LYS A 461 -55.06 -68.22 -7.00
C LYS A 461 -55.94 -67.03 -7.44
N LYS A 462 -55.96 -65.94 -6.65
CA LYS A 462 -56.70 -64.72 -6.99
C LYS A 462 -56.05 -63.98 -8.15
N LEU A 463 -54.71 -63.94 -8.18
CA LEU A 463 -53.97 -63.35 -9.29
C LEU A 463 -54.24 -64.11 -10.60
N ARG A 464 -54.21 -65.44 -10.55
CA ARG A 464 -54.53 -66.31 -11.70
C ARG A 464 -55.96 -66.16 -12.18
N ALA A 465 -56.91 -65.98 -11.26
CA ALA A 465 -58.31 -65.76 -11.61
C ALA A 465 -58.53 -64.52 -12.51
N ARG A 466 -57.70 -63.48 -12.38
CA ARG A 466 -57.83 -62.24 -13.18
C ARG A 466 -57.62 -62.44 -14.68
N TYR A 467 -56.89 -63.47 -15.09
CA TYR A 467 -56.57 -63.74 -16.48
C TYR A 467 -57.00 -65.14 -16.96
N THR A 468 -57.83 -65.85 -16.18
CA THR A 468 -58.20 -67.25 -16.47
C THR A 468 -59.00 -67.41 -17.76
N ASP A 469 -59.87 -66.45 -18.06
CA ASP A 469 -60.77 -66.48 -19.22
C ASP A 469 -60.19 -65.76 -20.44
N ARG A 470 -58.94 -65.31 -20.37
CA ARG A 470 -58.26 -64.57 -21.43
C ARG A 470 -57.53 -65.50 -22.40
N ASP A 471 -57.41 -65.07 -23.64
CA ASP A 471 -56.71 -65.81 -24.69
C ASP A 471 -55.18 -65.81 -24.50
N ASP A 472 -54.62 -64.73 -23.96
CA ASP A 472 -53.19 -64.55 -23.66
C ASP A 472 -52.73 -65.19 -22.33
N ARG A 473 -53.56 -66.06 -21.75
CA ARG A 473 -53.32 -66.69 -20.44
C ARG A 473 -51.96 -67.37 -20.32
N GLU A 474 -51.46 -68.01 -21.37
CA GLU A 474 -50.16 -68.69 -21.33
C GLU A 474 -48.99 -67.73 -21.08
N ALA A 475 -49.06 -66.51 -21.64
CA ALA A 475 -48.04 -65.47 -21.41
C ALA A 475 -48.05 -64.99 -19.95
N TRP A 476 -49.24 -64.84 -19.35
CA TRP A 476 -49.40 -64.47 -17.94
C TRP A 476 -48.96 -65.58 -16.99
N ASP A 477 -49.24 -66.84 -17.32
CA ASP A 477 -48.75 -67.99 -16.55
C ASP A 477 -47.20 -68.09 -16.62
N SER A 478 -46.57 -67.72 -17.74
CA SER A 478 -45.10 -67.62 -17.85
C SER A 478 -44.53 -66.54 -16.93
N LYS A 479 -45.07 -65.31 -16.97
CA LYS A 479 -44.62 -64.22 -16.08
C LYS A 479 -44.75 -64.60 -14.60
N LEU A 480 -45.84 -65.28 -14.25
CA LEU A 480 -46.04 -65.79 -12.89
C LEU A 480 -45.07 -66.90 -12.51
N ALA A 481 -44.63 -67.73 -13.47
CA ALA A 481 -43.59 -68.73 -13.26
C ALA A 481 -42.23 -68.07 -13.02
N ASP A 482 -41.89 -67.02 -13.77
CA ASP A 482 -40.64 -66.26 -13.59
C ASP A 482 -40.56 -65.60 -12.20
N ILE A 483 -41.68 -65.05 -11.69
CA ILE A 483 -41.76 -64.52 -10.32
C ILE A 483 -41.51 -65.62 -9.28
N VAL A 484 -42.07 -66.82 -9.48
CA VAL A 484 -41.88 -67.95 -8.56
C VAL A 484 -40.43 -68.43 -8.61
N GLN A 485 -39.85 -68.54 -9.79
CA GLN A 485 -38.46 -68.95 -9.97
C GLN A 485 -37.51 -67.95 -9.28
N ALA A 486 -37.72 -66.64 -9.47
CA ALA A 486 -36.93 -65.61 -8.80
C ALA A 486 -37.07 -65.64 -7.26
N ALA A 487 -38.26 -65.99 -6.75
CA ALA A 487 -38.50 -66.18 -5.32
C ALA A 487 -37.83 -67.46 -4.78
N ASP A 488 -37.85 -68.56 -5.55
CA ASP A 488 -37.18 -69.82 -5.21
C ASP A 488 -35.65 -69.64 -5.21
N ASP A 489 -35.13 -68.82 -6.12
CA ASP A 489 -33.72 -68.40 -6.19
C ASP A 489 -33.36 -67.32 -5.14
N LYS A 490 -34.30 -66.97 -4.24
CA LYS A 490 -34.15 -65.99 -3.15
C LYS A 490 -33.74 -64.58 -3.61
N SER A 491 -33.97 -64.25 -4.87
CA SER A 491 -33.71 -62.94 -5.46
C SER A 491 -34.93 -62.04 -5.28
N TRP A 492 -35.21 -61.67 -4.04
CA TRP A 492 -36.49 -61.07 -3.64
C TRP A 492 -36.77 -59.71 -4.27
N SER A 493 -35.77 -58.83 -4.38
CA SER A 493 -35.95 -57.55 -5.09
C SER A 493 -36.27 -57.73 -6.57
N HIS A 494 -35.68 -58.73 -7.24
CA HIS A 494 -36.00 -59.05 -8.63
C HIS A 494 -37.42 -59.64 -8.76
N ALA A 495 -37.78 -60.57 -7.89
CA ALA A 495 -39.13 -61.13 -7.83
C ALA A 495 -40.19 -60.04 -7.55
N GLY A 496 -39.89 -59.08 -6.68
CA GLY A 496 -40.75 -57.93 -6.38
C GLY A 496 -40.97 -57.03 -7.58
N MET A 497 -39.91 -56.72 -8.33
CA MET A 497 -40.01 -55.96 -9.58
C MET A 497 -40.91 -56.64 -10.62
N LEU A 498 -40.70 -57.95 -10.85
CA LEU A 498 -41.50 -58.73 -11.80
C LEU A 498 -42.98 -58.78 -11.38
N LEU A 499 -43.23 -58.88 -10.07
CA LEU A 499 -44.59 -58.85 -9.52
C LEU A 499 -45.26 -57.50 -9.70
N GLU A 500 -44.56 -56.40 -9.45
CA GLU A 500 -45.09 -55.04 -9.66
C GLU A 500 -45.40 -54.80 -11.14
N GLU A 501 -44.52 -55.22 -12.05
CA GLU A 501 -44.74 -55.15 -13.49
C GLU A 501 -45.97 -55.96 -13.92
N MET A 502 -46.09 -57.21 -13.44
CA MET A 502 -47.24 -58.06 -13.76
C MET A 502 -48.55 -57.49 -13.21
N THR A 503 -48.56 -56.99 -11.97
CA THR A 503 -49.77 -56.45 -11.33
C THR A 503 -50.20 -55.13 -11.97
N SER A 504 -49.27 -54.22 -12.25
CA SER A 504 -49.56 -52.97 -12.97
C SER A 504 -50.09 -53.22 -14.38
N ALA A 505 -49.53 -54.19 -15.10
CA ALA A 505 -50.00 -54.54 -16.44
C ALA A 505 -51.40 -55.17 -16.40
N LEU A 506 -51.68 -56.07 -15.44
CA LEU A 506 -53.02 -56.63 -15.24
C LEU A 506 -54.06 -55.57 -14.86
N ASP A 507 -53.70 -54.61 -14.02
CA ASP A 507 -54.62 -53.52 -13.64
C ASP A 507 -54.92 -52.61 -14.86
N ARG A 508 -53.91 -52.29 -15.67
CA ARG A 508 -54.07 -51.52 -16.91
C ARG A 508 -55.01 -52.21 -17.90
N GLU A 509 -54.83 -53.50 -18.13
CA GLU A 509 -55.69 -54.26 -19.04
C GLU A 509 -57.08 -54.51 -18.47
N GLY A 510 -57.20 -54.65 -17.15
CA GLY A 510 -58.49 -54.69 -16.47
C GLY A 510 -59.31 -53.43 -16.71
N HIS A 511 -58.69 -52.25 -16.55
CA HIS A 511 -59.33 -50.97 -16.85
C HIS A 511 -59.73 -50.85 -18.32
N ALA A 512 -58.84 -51.22 -19.25
CA ALA A 512 -59.15 -51.17 -20.68
C ALA A 512 -60.31 -52.12 -21.06
N THR A 513 -60.42 -53.26 -20.39
CA THR A 513 -61.55 -54.19 -20.59
C THR A 513 -62.86 -53.60 -20.06
N GLU A 514 -62.83 -52.92 -18.90
CA GLU A 514 -63.99 -52.22 -18.33
C GLU A 514 -64.48 -51.10 -19.26
N GLU A 515 -63.58 -50.24 -19.74
CA GLU A 515 -63.89 -49.18 -20.71
C GLU A 515 -64.48 -49.73 -22.02
N ALA A 516 -63.89 -50.79 -22.57
CA ALA A 516 -64.40 -51.42 -23.79
C ALA A 516 -65.78 -52.07 -23.57
N ARG A 517 -66.04 -52.59 -22.37
CA ARG A 517 -67.36 -53.13 -22.00
C ARG A 517 -68.41 -52.05 -21.86
N GLU A 518 -68.08 -50.90 -21.26
CA GLU A 518 -68.99 -49.74 -21.21
C GLU A 518 -69.35 -49.26 -22.63
N LEU A 519 -68.37 -49.22 -23.54
CA LEU A 519 -68.61 -48.87 -24.95
C LEU A 519 -69.52 -49.90 -25.64
N TYR A 520 -69.30 -51.20 -25.40
CA TYR A 520 -70.15 -52.26 -25.91
C TYR A 520 -71.59 -52.14 -25.40
N ASP A 521 -71.78 -51.91 -24.10
CA ASP A 521 -73.11 -51.75 -23.52
C ASP A 521 -73.83 -50.54 -24.12
N PHE A 522 -73.11 -49.43 -24.37
CA PHE A 522 -73.66 -48.27 -25.07
C PHE A 522 -74.08 -48.60 -26.50
N VAL A 523 -73.21 -49.20 -27.31
CA VAL A 523 -73.49 -49.58 -28.70
C VAL A 523 -74.65 -50.57 -28.79
N SER A 524 -74.68 -51.56 -27.90
CA SER A 524 -75.75 -52.56 -27.82
C SER A 524 -77.10 -51.93 -27.48
N GLN A 525 -77.15 -50.97 -26.54
CA GLN A 525 -78.35 -50.19 -26.24
C GLN A 525 -78.80 -49.34 -27.43
N GLN A 526 -77.87 -48.64 -28.11
CA GLN A 526 -78.17 -47.85 -29.30
C GLN A 526 -78.72 -48.71 -30.43
N TRP A 527 -78.15 -49.89 -30.63
CA TRP A 527 -78.65 -50.86 -31.58
C TRP A 527 -80.06 -51.32 -31.23
N GLY A 528 -80.35 -51.61 -29.96
CA GLY A 528 -81.70 -51.97 -29.51
C GLY A 528 -82.77 -50.94 -29.91
N VAL A 529 -82.46 -49.64 -29.78
CA VAL A 529 -83.36 -48.56 -30.21
C VAL A 529 -83.47 -48.51 -31.74
N LEU A 530 -82.34 -48.54 -32.46
CA LEU A 530 -82.30 -48.43 -33.91
C LEU A 530 -82.98 -49.64 -34.60
N ARG A 531 -82.80 -50.83 -34.05
CA ARG A 531 -83.44 -52.07 -34.51
C ARG A 531 -84.96 -51.94 -34.52
N ASN A 532 -85.54 -51.35 -33.48
CA ASN A 532 -86.98 -51.09 -33.41
C ASN A 532 -87.43 -50.07 -34.47
N GLN A 533 -86.63 -49.04 -34.75
CA GLN A 533 -86.90 -48.06 -35.81
C GLN A 533 -86.80 -48.69 -37.21
N CYS A 534 -85.82 -49.57 -37.45
CA CYS A 534 -85.72 -50.35 -38.68
C CYS A 534 -86.97 -51.20 -38.92
N GLU A 535 -87.51 -51.83 -37.87
CA GLU A 535 -88.76 -52.61 -37.96
C GLU A 535 -89.97 -51.75 -38.33
N ALA A 536 -90.09 -50.56 -37.73
CA ALA A 536 -91.12 -49.58 -38.08
C ALA A 536 -91.00 -49.09 -39.54
N ALA A 537 -89.77 -48.93 -40.04
CA ALA A 537 -89.46 -48.56 -41.43
C ALA A 537 -89.54 -49.74 -42.44
N SER A 538 -90.01 -50.92 -42.02
CA SER A 538 -90.08 -52.15 -42.84
C SER A 538 -88.74 -52.71 -43.35
N ILE A 539 -87.62 -52.35 -42.71
CA ILE A 539 -86.29 -52.94 -42.98
C ILE A 539 -86.21 -54.30 -42.25
N LYS A 540 -86.33 -55.38 -43.03
CA LYS A 540 -86.38 -56.77 -42.49
C LYS A 540 -85.04 -57.24 -41.97
N ALA A 541 -85.05 -58.27 -41.12
CA ALA A 541 -83.85 -58.91 -40.57
C ALA A 541 -82.91 -59.56 -41.62
N VAL A 542 -83.34 -59.70 -42.88
CA VAL A 542 -82.50 -60.21 -43.99
C VAL A 542 -81.67 -59.08 -44.63
N ASP A 543 -81.94 -57.82 -44.28
CA ASP A 543 -81.18 -56.67 -44.76
C ASP A 543 -79.69 -56.81 -44.40
N GLU A 544 -78.82 -56.45 -45.35
CA GLU A 544 -77.38 -56.68 -45.25
C GLU A 544 -76.76 -55.84 -44.13
N ASP A 545 -77.12 -54.56 -44.02
CA ASP A 545 -76.59 -53.67 -42.97
C ASP A 545 -77.08 -54.08 -41.58
N ARG A 546 -78.32 -54.58 -41.47
CA ARG A 546 -78.87 -55.11 -40.20
C ARG A 546 -78.16 -56.37 -39.73
N ARG A 547 -77.91 -57.32 -40.64
CA ARG A 547 -77.15 -58.53 -40.32
C ARG A 547 -75.70 -58.21 -39.95
N ALA A 548 -75.06 -57.33 -40.70
CA ALA A 548 -73.70 -56.88 -40.41
C ALA A 548 -73.58 -56.22 -39.02
N CYS A 549 -74.58 -55.42 -38.62
CA CYS A 549 -74.63 -54.84 -37.28
C CYS A 549 -74.80 -55.89 -36.18
N GLU A 550 -75.75 -56.83 -36.34
CA GLU A 550 -75.96 -57.92 -35.36
C GLU A 550 -74.75 -58.84 -35.25
N GLU A 551 -74.10 -59.16 -36.37
CA GLU A 551 -72.87 -59.96 -36.41
C GLU A 551 -71.69 -59.23 -35.75
N ALA A 552 -71.52 -57.93 -36.00
CA ALA A 552 -70.48 -57.13 -35.38
C ALA A 552 -70.67 -56.97 -33.86
N ILE A 553 -71.90 -56.79 -33.37
CA ILE A 553 -72.18 -56.73 -31.93
C ILE A 553 -71.91 -58.09 -31.27
N ALA A 554 -72.32 -59.19 -31.89
CA ALA A 554 -72.00 -60.53 -31.40
C ALA A 554 -70.48 -60.81 -31.39
N GLY A 555 -69.77 -60.37 -32.43
CA GLY A 555 -68.30 -60.44 -32.52
C GLY A 555 -67.60 -59.63 -31.43
N ALA A 556 -68.11 -58.43 -31.13
CA ALA A 556 -67.61 -57.61 -30.02
C ALA A 556 -67.83 -58.29 -28.66
N GLU A 557 -69.02 -58.88 -28.43
CA GLU A 557 -69.33 -59.61 -27.19
C GLU A 557 -68.39 -60.81 -26.99
N GLN A 558 -68.17 -61.60 -28.04
CA GLN A 558 -67.26 -62.73 -28.00
C GLN A 558 -65.81 -62.30 -27.74
N SER A 559 -65.35 -61.23 -28.38
CA SER A 559 -63.99 -60.70 -28.23
C SER A 559 -63.74 -60.12 -26.84
N LEU A 560 -64.74 -59.44 -26.26
CA LEU A 560 -64.71 -58.98 -24.86
C LEU A 560 -64.69 -60.14 -23.86
N GLY A 561 -65.40 -61.24 -24.16
CA GLY A 561 -65.43 -62.44 -23.32
C GLY A 561 -64.06 -63.10 -23.12
N VAL A 562 -63.14 -62.92 -24.07
CA VAL A 562 -61.75 -63.44 -24.01
C VAL A 562 -60.70 -62.32 -23.87
N ALA A 563 -61.14 -61.10 -23.53
CA ALA A 563 -60.31 -59.90 -23.35
C ALA A 563 -59.44 -59.49 -24.55
N ARG A 564 -59.90 -59.75 -25.78
CA ARG A 564 -59.29 -59.21 -27.00
C ARG A 564 -59.83 -57.81 -27.29
N ILE A 565 -59.28 -56.83 -26.59
CA ILE A 565 -59.80 -55.46 -26.56
C ILE A 565 -59.74 -54.80 -27.95
N GLU A 566 -58.63 -54.95 -28.68
CA GLU A 566 -58.48 -54.36 -30.02
C GLU A 566 -59.51 -54.91 -31.01
N GLU A 567 -59.65 -56.25 -31.08
CA GLU A 567 -60.66 -56.91 -31.91
C GLU A 567 -62.09 -56.48 -31.51
N ALA A 568 -62.37 -56.37 -30.20
CA ALA A 568 -63.67 -55.89 -29.73
C ALA A 568 -63.97 -54.45 -30.19
N LEU A 569 -63.00 -53.55 -30.10
CA LEU A 569 -63.16 -52.16 -30.54
C LEU A 569 -63.34 -52.05 -32.07
N GLU A 570 -62.67 -52.88 -32.85
CA GLU A 570 -62.87 -52.96 -34.31
C GLU A 570 -64.28 -53.44 -34.67
N PHE A 571 -64.78 -54.46 -33.96
CA PHE A 571 -66.16 -54.93 -34.11
C PHE A 571 -67.17 -53.85 -33.70
N LEU A 572 -66.94 -53.11 -32.62
CA LEU A 572 -67.80 -52.00 -32.19
C LEU A 572 -67.80 -50.85 -33.22
N GLY A 573 -66.65 -50.51 -33.80
CA GLY A 573 -66.56 -49.53 -34.89
C GLY A 573 -67.29 -49.98 -36.15
N SER A 574 -67.24 -51.28 -36.45
CA SER A 574 -67.98 -51.88 -37.57
C SER A 574 -69.50 -51.85 -37.33
N ALA A 575 -69.93 -52.13 -36.09
CA ALA A 575 -71.32 -52.02 -35.68
C ALA A 575 -71.82 -50.58 -35.81
N ASP A 576 -71.07 -49.58 -35.33
CA ASP A 576 -71.45 -48.17 -35.45
C ASP A 576 -71.56 -47.70 -36.90
N ALA A 577 -70.62 -48.11 -37.76
CA ALA A 577 -70.68 -47.81 -39.19
C ALA A 577 -71.93 -48.41 -39.87
N ALA A 578 -72.32 -49.63 -39.52
CA ALA A 578 -73.55 -50.26 -40.02
C ALA A 578 -74.81 -49.57 -39.47
N MET A 579 -74.82 -49.23 -38.18
CA MET A 579 -75.89 -48.45 -37.55
C MET A 579 -76.09 -47.08 -38.22
N GLU A 580 -75.01 -46.38 -38.54
CA GLU A 580 -75.07 -45.08 -39.23
C GLU A 580 -75.65 -45.21 -40.65
N ARG A 581 -75.30 -46.27 -41.40
CA ARG A 581 -75.92 -46.53 -42.71
C ARG A 581 -77.43 -46.80 -42.58
N LEU A 582 -77.85 -47.54 -41.56
CA LEU A 582 -79.26 -47.80 -41.28
C LEU A 582 -79.99 -46.53 -40.87
N ARG A 583 -79.41 -45.69 -40.01
CA ARG A 583 -79.98 -44.38 -39.62
C ARG A 583 -80.23 -43.46 -40.80
N ARG A 584 -79.38 -43.49 -41.83
CA ARG A 584 -79.57 -42.69 -43.06
C ARG A 584 -80.69 -43.21 -43.96
N ARG A 585 -81.11 -44.46 -43.77
CA ARG A 585 -82.14 -45.13 -44.59
C ARG A 585 -83.53 -45.08 -43.96
N ILE A 586 -83.62 -44.86 -42.65
CA ILE A 586 -84.84 -44.58 -41.88
C ILE A 586 -85.19 -43.11 -42.04
#